data_AF-A0A966YB50-F1
#
_entry.id   AF-A0A966YB50-F1
#
_cell.length_a   1.000
_cell.length_b   1.000
_cell.length_c   1.000
_cell.angle_alpha   90.00
_cell.angle_beta   90.00
_cell.angle_gamma   90.00
#
_symmetry.space_group_name_H-M   'P 1'
#
loop_
_entity.id
_entity.type
_entity.pdbx_description
1 polymer ?
#
loop_
_entity_poly.entity_id
_entity_poly.type
_entity_poly.pdbx_seq_one_letter_code
_entity_poly.pdbx_strand_id
1 'polypeptide(L)'
;MTKQLHLVKLSVGSEGIEGLRAWQASAPAQGPDGLPRHITRMWPKQEKELLDGGSIYWVIKRFIQCRQRILRLDEVIGGDGIRRCAIVLDPELILTTQV
;
A
#
# COMPACT_ATOMS: atom_id res chain seq x y z
N MET A 1 -22.61 4.55 10.78
CA MET A 1 -21.34 3.90 10.39
C MET A 1 -20.83 4.61 9.15
N THR A 2 -19.73 5.36 9.26
CA THR A 2 -19.04 5.93 8.09
C THR A 2 -18.51 4.80 7.24
N LYS A 3 -18.79 4.85 5.93
CA LYS A 3 -18.35 3.84 4.98
C LYS A 3 -16.88 4.09 4.66
N GLN A 4 -16.00 3.27 5.22
CA GLN A 4 -14.55 3.37 5.00
C GLN A 4 -14.23 3.16 3.52
N LEU A 5 -13.36 4.02 2.95
CA LEU A 5 -12.86 3.86 1.60
C LEU A 5 -11.57 3.03 1.63
N HIS A 6 -11.49 2.04 0.74
CA HIS A 6 -10.34 1.14 0.63
C HIS A 6 -9.80 1.10 -0.80
N LEU A 7 -8.53 0.76 -0.94
CA LEU A 7 -7.89 0.48 -2.23
C LEU A 7 -7.75 -1.02 -2.43
N VAL A 8 -7.79 -1.46 -3.69
CA VAL A 8 -7.40 -2.81 -4.09
C VAL A 8 -6.22 -2.70 -5.05
N LYS A 9 -5.16 -3.45 -4.81
CA LYS A 9 -3.93 -3.40 -5.60
C LYS A 9 -3.39 -4.79 -5.90
N LEU A 10 -3.01 -5.02 -7.15
CA LEU A 10 -2.31 -6.24 -7.56
C LEU A 10 -0.85 -6.19 -7.13
N SER A 11 -0.40 -7.21 -6.39
CA SER A 11 1.01 -7.44 -6.11
C SER A 11 1.59 -8.40 -7.14
N VAL A 12 2.16 -7.85 -8.20
CA VAL A 12 2.80 -8.62 -9.28
C VAL A 12 4.15 -9.15 -8.79
N GLY A 13 4.45 -10.42 -9.08
CA GLY A 13 5.71 -11.07 -8.68
C GLY A 13 5.73 -11.62 -7.25
N SER A 14 4.71 -11.32 -6.44
CA SER A 14 4.53 -11.98 -5.14
C SER A 14 3.85 -13.33 -5.34
N GLU A 15 4.47 -14.40 -4.85
CA GLU A 15 3.91 -15.75 -4.89
C GLU A 15 2.94 -16.03 -3.73
N GLY A 16 2.96 -15.18 -2.71
CA GLY A 16 2.16 -15.23 -1.47
C GLY A 16 2.48 -14.03 -0.57
N ILE A 17 1.88 -14.00 0.62
CA ILE A 17 2.04 -12.93 1.62
C ILE A 17 3.50 -12.73 2.02
N GLU A 18 4.26 -13.82 2.22
CA GLU A 18 5.68 -13.72 2.57
C GLU A 18 6.51 -13.08 1.45
N GLY A 19 6.14 -13.29 0.19
CA GLY A 19 6.77 -12.59 -0.95
C GLY A 19 6.50 -11.09 -0.93
N LEU A 20 5.26 -10.69 -0.58
CA LEU A 20 4.92 -9.28 -0.38
C LEU A 20 5.66 -8.67 0.82
N ARG A 21 5.73 -9.39 1.95
CA ARG A 21 6.47 -8.98 3.15
C ARG A 21 7.94 -8.75 2.85
N ALA A 22 8.58 -9.70 2.16
CA ALA A 22 9.98 -9.59 1.76
C ALA A 22 10.23 -8.40 0.82
N TRP A 23 9.33 -8.18 -0.14
CA TRP A 23 9.40 -7.00 -1.00
C TRP A 23 9.28 -5.70 -0.20
N GLN A 24 8.31 -5.61 0.72
CA GLN A 24 8.10 -4.42 1.55
C GLN A 24 9.22 -4.14 2.55
N ALA A 25 9.99 -5.16 2.94
CA ALA A 25 11.18 -5.01 3.76
C ALA A 25 12.42 -4.56 2.95
N SER A 26 12.33 -4.50 1.61
CA SER A 26 13.44 -4.06 0.77
C SER A 26 13.55 -2.52 0.75
N ALA A 27 14.77 -2.01 0.67
CA ALA A 27 15.04 -0.56 0.62
C ALA A 27 14.25 0.19 -0.48
N PRO A 28 14.05 -0.36 -1.70
CA PRO A 28 13.22 0.31 -2.72
C PRO A 28 11.75 0.49 -2.33
N ALA A 29 11.21 -0.42 -1.52
CA ALA A 29 9.81 -0.38 -1.08
C ALA A 29 9.60 0.47 0.18
N GLN A 30 10.68 0.89 0.86
CA GLN A 30 10.60 1.66 2.10
C GLN A 30 10.80 3.16 1.89
N GLY A 31 10.19 3.94 2.78
CA GLY A 31 10.53 5.35 3.00
C GLY A 31 11.77 5.52 3.89
N PRO A 32 12.25 6.76 4.06
CA PRO A 32 13.35 7.07 4.99
C PRO A 32 13.07 6.67 6.44
N ASP A 33 11.80 6.53 6.82
CA ASP A 33 11.32 6.08 8.12
C ASP A 33 11.23 4.55 8.25
N GLY A 34 11.64 3.80 7.21
CA GLY A 34 11.58 2.35 7.18
C GLY A 34 10.18 1.78 6.93
N LEU A 35 9.16 2.64 6.75
CA LEU A 35 7.80 2.17 6.50
C LEU A 35 7.61 1.77 5.02
N PRO A 36 6.85 0.71 4.75
CA PRO A 36 6.53 0.32 3.39
C PRO A 36 5.68 1.40 2.71
N ARG A 37 5.98 1.67 1.45
CA ARG A 37 5.24 2.62 0.62
C ARG A 37 4.97 2.08 -0.77
N HIS A 38 3.77 2.36 -1.27
CA HIS A 38 3.41 2.09 -2.65
C HIS A 38 3.41 3.39 -3.45
N ILE A 39 4.38 3.54 -4.37
CA ILE A 39 4.48 4.75 -5.22
C ILE A 39 3.51 4.62 -6.41
N THR A 40 2.74 5.67 -6.63
CA THR A 40 1.81 5.80 -7.77
C THR A 40 1.95 7.17 -8.42
N ARG A 41 1.71 7.22 -9.74
CA ARG A 41 1.70 8.47 -10.51
C ARG A 41 0.49 9.34 -10.18
N MET A 42 -0.64 8.70 -9.85
CA MET A 42 -1.91 9.39 -9.61
C MET A 42 -2.14 9.58 -8.12
N TRP A 43 -2.54 10.79 -7.72
CA TRP A 43 -2.96 11.09 -6.36
C TRP A 43 -4.40 10.61 -6.11
N PRO A 44 -4.71 9.95 -4.98
CA PRO A 44 -6.08 9.57 -4.62
C PRO A 44 -7.01 10.80 -4.49
N LYS A 45 -8.11 10.83 -5.25
CA LYS A 45 -9.05 11.97 -5.24
C LYS A 45 -9.84 12.12 -3.93
N GLN A 46 -10.02 11.03 -3.21
CA GLN A 46 -10.78 10.95 -1.95
C GLN A 46 -9.79 10.61 -0.81
N GLU A 47 -8.76 11.42 -0.64
CA GLU A 47 -7.69 11.15 0.32
C GLU A 47 -8.17 11.20 1.77
N LYS A 48 -9.12 12.08 2.10
CA LYS A 48 -9.58 12.25 3.48
C LYS A 48 -10.31 11.00 3.95
N GLU A 49 -11.20 10.47 3.13
CA GLU A 49 -11.94 9.23 3.36
C GLU A 49 -11.01 8.02 3.37
N LEU A 50 -9.92 8.06 2.59
CA LEU A 50 -8.93 7.00 2.55
C LEU A 50 -8.04 6.99 3.81
N LEU A 51 -7.71 8.16 4.34
CA LEU A 51 -6.90 8.31 5.56
C LEU A 51 -7.72 8.18 6.85
N ASP A 52 -9.03 8.34 6.77
CA ASP A 52 -9.98 8.07 7.86
C ASP A 52 -10.17 6.55 8.07
N GLY A 53 -9.08 5.82 8.31
CA GLY A 53 -9.09 4.39 8.60
C GLY A 53 -9.24 3.45 7.40
N GLY A 54 -8.92 3.92 6.19
CA GLY A 54 -8.84 3.11 4.99
C GLY A 54 -7.68 2.11 5.00
N SER A 55 -7.70 1.21 4.01
CA SER A 55 -6.70 0.15 3.88
C SER A 55 -6.45 -0.15 2.41
N ILE A 56 -5.25 -0.64 2.11
CA ILE A 56 -4.94 -1.25 0.82
C ILE A 56 -5.09 -2.76 0.95
N TYR A 57 -5.86 -3.37 0.06
CA TYR A 57 -6.06 -4.80 -0.06
C TYR A 57 -5.19 -5.34 -1.20
N TRP A 58 -4.40 -6.36 -0.92
CA TRP A 58 -3.44 -6.91 -1.86
C TRP A 58 -4.01 -8.16 -2.54
N VAL A 59 -4.14 -8.06 -3.86
CA VAL A 59 -4.44 -9.21 -4.72
C VAL A 59 -3.13 -9.91 -5.05
N ILE A 60 -3.01 -11.18 -4.67
CA ILE A 60 -1.88 -12.05 -4.92
C ILE A 60 -2.44 -13.34 -5.55
N LYS A 61 -1.93 -13.72 -6.72
CA LYS A 61 -2.45 -14.87 -7.50
C LYS A 61 -3.98 -14.87 -7.67
N ARG A 62 -4.55 -13.70 -8.01
CA ARG A 62 -5.99 -13.46 -8.23
C ARG A 62 -6.88 -13.49 -6.97
N PHE A 63 -6.31 -13.65 -5.78
CA PHE A 63 -7.06 -13.61 -4.51
C PHE A 63 -6.61 -12.45 -3.65
N ILE A 64 -7.53 -11.83 -2.92
CA ILE A 64 -7.19 -10.87 -1.86
C ILE A 64 -6.72 -11.69 -0.65
N GLN A 65 -5.43 -11.63 -0.34
CA GLN A 65 -4.84 -12.45 0.73
C GLN A 65 -4.56 -11.66 2.03
N CYS A 66 -4.32 -10.36 1.91
CA CYS A 66 -4.07 -9.50 3.07
C CYS A 66 -4.46 -8.04 2.79
N ARG A 67 -4.50 -7.26 3.86
CA ARG A 67 -4.65 -5.80 3.84
C ARG A 67 -3.65 -5.11 4.76
N GLN A 68 -3.38 -3.84 4.49
CA GLN A 68 -2.61 -2.95 5.37
C GLN A 68 -3.33 -1.63 5.55
N ARG A 69 -3.24 -1.05 6.74
CA ARG A 69 -3.75 0.30 7.00
C ARG A 69 -2.93 1.32 6.21
N ILE A 70 -3.62 2.31 5.66
CA ILE A 70 -2.96 3.47 5.03
C ILE A 70 -2.72 4.50 6.13
N LEU A 71 -1.46 4.88 6.32
CA LEU A 71 -1.07 5.82 7.37
C LEU A 71 -1.12 7.26 6.88
N ARG A 72 -0.59 7.51 5.68
CA ARG A 72 -0.50 8.85 5.08
C ARG A 72 -0.19 8.76 3.58
N LEU A 73 -0.32 9.90 2.92
CA LEU A 73 0.10 10.10 1.54
C LEU A 73 1.24 11.12 1.51
N ASP A 74 2.40 10.69 1.05
CA ASP A 74 3.58 11.55 0.96
C ASP A 74 3.85 11.94 -0.50
N GLU A 75 4.37 13.14 -0.70
CA GLU A 75 4.87 13.57 -2.01
C GLU A 75 6.25 12.97 -2.27
N VAL A 76 6.44 12.44 -3.48
CA VAL A 76 7.74 11.98 -3.96
C VAL A 76 8.01 12.61 -5.32
N ILE A 77 9.11 13.37 -5.42
CA ILE A 77 9.61 13.87 -6.70
C ILE A 77 10.67 12.89 -7.20
N GLY A 78 10.42 12.29 -8.37
CA GLY A 78 11.39 11.40 -9.00
C GLY A 78 12.57 12.18 -9.60
N GLY A 79 13.64 11.47 -9.96
CA GLY A 79 14.78 12.09 -10.65
C GLY A 79 14.42 12.70 -12.02
N ASP A 80 13.27 12.34 -12.57
CA ASP A 80 12.67 12.92 -13.77
C ASP A 80 11.84 14.19 -13.51
N GLY A 81 11.81 14.69 -12.26
CA GLY A 81 11.02 15.85 -11.86
C GLY A 81 9.51 15.59 -11.76
N ILE A 82 9.05 14.36 -12.02
CA ILE A 82 7.62 14.05 -11.98
C ILE A 82 7.18 13.81 -10.54
N ARG A 83 6.18 14.59 -10.11
CA ARG A 83 5.48 14.43 -8.83
C ARG A 83 4.70 13.11 -8.81
N ARG A 84 4.88 12.35 -7.73
CA ARG A 84 4.21 11.07 -7.46
C ARG A 84 3.69 11.06 -6.02
N CYS A 85 2.72 10.18 -5.77
CA CYS A 85 2.19 9.92 -4.45
C CYS A 85 2.82 8.62 -3.91
N ALA A 86 3.39 8.67 -2.72
CA ALA A 86 3.71 7.49 -1.93
C ALA A 86 2.54 7.23 -0.96
N ILE A 87 1.88 6.09 -1.14
CA ILE A 87 0.89 5.60 -0.18
C ILE A 87 1.67 4.87 0.91
N VAL A 88 1.83 5.48 2.08
CA VAL A 88 2.60 4.91 3.19
C VAL A 88 1.71 4.00 4.01
N LEU A 89 2.23 2.81 4.33
CA LEU A 89 1.47 1.70 4.88
C LEU A 89 1.98 1.32 6.27
N ASP A 90 1.06 0.82 7.08
CA ASP A 90 1.42 0.11 8.30
C ASP A 90 2.18 -1.19 7.94
N PRO A 91 3.33 -1.50 8.57
CA PRO A 91 4.08 -2.73 8.29
C PRO A 91 3.28 -4.02 8.57
N GLU A 92 2.23 -3.96 9.38
CA GLU A 92 1.41 -5.13 9.70
C GLU A 92 0.54 -5.59 8.52
N LEU A 93 0.87 -6.75 7.95
CA LEU A 93 0.03 -7.45 6.97
C LEU A 93 -1.06 -8.25 7.68
N ILE A 94 -2.30 -7.76 7.63
CA ILE A 94 -3.47 -8.42 8.22
C ILE A 94 -4.08 -9.36 7.17
N LEU A 95 -4.12 -10.67 7.48
CA LEU A 95 -4.74 -11.66 6.60
C LEU A 95 -6.23 -11.38 6.40
N THR A 96 -6.71 -11.52 5.17
CA THR A 96 -8.13 -11.37 4.81
C THR A 96 -8.83 -12.71 4.63
N THR A 97 -8.06 -13.78 4.52
CA THR A 97 -8.54 -15.15 4.46
C THR A 97 -7.82 -15.94 5.54
N GLN A 98 -8.56 -16.75 6.30
CA GLN A 98 -7.96 -17.82 7.08
C GLN A 98 -7.76 -18.98 6.11
N VAL A 99 -6.51 -19.38 5.89
CA VAL A 99 -6.19 -20.66 5.25
C VAL A 99 -5.88 -21.64 6.35
#